data_AF-A0A0M0H9J8-F1
#
_entry.id   AF-A0A0M0H9J8-F1
#
_cell.length_a   1.000
_cell.length_b   1.000
_cell.length_c   1.000
_cell.angle_alpha   90.00
_cell.angle_beta   90.00
_cell.angle_gamma   90.00
#
_symmetry.space_group_name_H-M   'P 1'
#
loop_
_entity.id
_entity.type
_entity.pdbx_description
1 polymer ?
#
loop_
_entity_poly.entity_id
_entity_poly.type
_entity_poly.pdbx_seq_one_letter_code
_entity_poly.pdbx_strand_id
1 'polypeptide(L)' 'MLINKAYQFRIYPNKEQAVLINKTIGCSRFIFNHFLVEG' A
#
# COMPACT_ATOMS: atom_id res chain seq x y z
N MET A 1 -12.93 26.35 -3.05
CA MET A 1 -12.73 25.08 -3.78
C MET A 1 -11.48 24.41 -3.22
N LEU A 2 -11.60 23.27 -2.54
CA LEU A 2 -10.44 22.52 -2.06
C LEU A 2 -9.77 21.86 -3.27
N ILE A 3 -8.52 22.24 -3.56
CA ILE A 3 -7.71 21.60 -4.59
C ILE A 3 -6.96 20.45 -3.90
N ASN A 4 -7.35 19.22 -4.19
CA ASN A 4 -6.60 18.04 -3.76
C ASN A 4 -5.30 17.97 -4.57
N LYS A 5 -4.17 18.28 -3.93
CA LYS A 5 -2.85 18.13 -4.54
C LYS A 5 -2.38 16.70 -4.35
N ALA A 6 -2.15 16.00 -5.46
CA ALA A 6 -1.47 14.72 -5.46
C ALA A 6 -0.02 14.92 -5.93
N TYR A 7 0.89 14.19 -5.33
CA TYR A 7 2.31 14.22 -5.66
C TYR A 7 2.78 12.81 -6.02
N GLN A 8 3.50 12.70 -7.13
CA GLN A 8 4.09 11.45 -7.55
C GLN A 8 5.48 11.30 -6.93
N PHE A 9 5.61 10.38 -5.98
CA PHE A 9 6.88 10.05 -5.36
C PHE A 9 7.29 8.61 -5.69
N ARG A 10 8.60 8.39 -5.85
CA ARG A 10 9.19 7.06 -5.92
C ARG A 10 9.96 6.80 -4.63
N ILE A 11 9.62 5.71 -3.95
CA ILE A 11 10.27 5.31 -2.71
C ILE A 11 11.27 4.19 -3.02
N TYR A 12 12.50 4.32 -2.53
CA TYR A 12 13.55 3.28 -2.60
C TYR A 12 13.85 2.80 -1.18
N PRO A 13 13.07 1.82 -0.67
CA PRO A 13 13.23 1.37 0.70
C PRO A 13 14.51 0.55 0.86
N ASN A 14 15.13 0.66 2.04
CA ASN A 14 16.13 -0.30 2.46
C ASN A 14 15.47 -1.64 2.87
N LYS A 15 16.28 -2.66 3.19
CA LYS A 15 15.77 -4.00 3.51
C LYS A 15 14.76 -3.99 4.66
N GLU A 16 15.03 -3.27 5.73
CA GLU A 16 14.15 -3.20 6.91
C GLU A 16 12.84 -2.48 6.60
N GLN A 17 12.92 -1.37 5.88
CA GLN A 17 11.75 -0.61 5.44
C GLN A 17 10.85 -1.44 4.51
N ALA A 18 11.44 -2.21 3.59
CA ALA A 18 10.67 -3.09 2.71
C ALA A 18 9.90 -4.15 3.51
N VAL A 19 10.53 -4.74 4.55
CA VAL A 19 9.85 -5.70 5.45
C VAL A 19 8.69 -5.03 6.17
N LEU A 20 8.88 -3.83 6.72
CA LEU A 20 7.83 -3.09 7.42
C LEU A 20 6.68 -2.70 6.48
N ILE A 21 6.98 -2.17 5.29
CA ILE A 21 5.97 -1.82 4.28
C ILE A 21 5.15 -3.04 3.89
N ASN A 22 5.81 -4.18 3.65
CA ASN A 22 5.11 -5.43 3.31
C ASN A 22 4.24 -5.94 4.45
N LYS A 23 4.66 -5.80 5.71
CA LYS A 23 3.82 -6.16 6.86
C LYS A 23 2.59 -5.26 6.98
N THR A 24 2.74 -3.96 6.72
CA THR A 24 1.65 -2.98 6.88
C THR A 24 0.66 -2.99 5.72
N ILE A 25 1.15 -3.08 4.48
CA ILE A 25 0.31 -3.02 3.28
C ILE A 25 -0.10 -4.42 2.81
N GLY A 26 0.75 -5.43 3.04
CA GLY A 26 0.53 -6.79 2.57
C GLY A 26 -0.68 -7.47 3.21
N CYS A 27 -0.93 -7.24 4.50
CA CYS A 27 -2.13 -7.76 5.18
C CYS A 27 -3.41 -7.14 4.61
N SER A 28 -3.44 -5.82 4.40
CA SER A 28 -4.58 -5.13 3.77
C SER A 28 -4.83 -5.63 2.34
N ARG A 29 -3.77 -5.90 1.56
CA ARG A 29 -3.89 -6.46 0.21
C ARG A 29 -4.45 -7.88 0.23
N PHE A 30 -4.02 -8.72 1.16
CA PHE A 30 -4.53 -10.09 1.30
C PHE A 30 -6.04 -10.09 1.57
N ILE A 31 -6.48 -9.29 2.54
CA ILE A 31 -7.89 -9.18 2.91
C ILE A 31 -8.73 -8.63 1.75
N PHE A 32 -8.29 -7.54 1.11
CA PHE A 32 -8.98 -6.95 -0.02
C PHE A 32 -9.14 -7.95 -1.18
N ASN A 33 -8.08 -8.67 -1.54
CA ASN A 33 -8.12 -9.67 -2.60
C ASN A 33 -9.03 -10.86 -2.25
N HIS A 34 -9.02 -11.32 -1.00
CA HIS A 34 -9.90 -12.39 -0.55
C HIS A 34 -11.38 -12.03 -0.77
N PHE A 35 -11.79 -10.84 -0.32
CA PHE A 35 -13.17 -10.36 -0.50
C PHE A 35 -13.51 -9.99 -1.94
N LEU A 36 -12.53 -9.65 -2.78
CA LEU A 36 -12.75 -9.42 -4.22
C LEU A 36 -12.94 -10.70 -5.03
N VAL A 37 -12.29 -11.80 -4.63
CA VAL A 37 -12.36 -13.08 -5.34
C VAL A 37 -13.58 -13.91 -4.91
N GLU A 38 -14.07 -13.72 -3.69
CA GLU A 38 -15.28 -14.38 -3.18
C GLU A 38 -16.60 -13.70 -3.58
N GLY A 39 -16.54 -12.56 -4.29
CA GLY A 39 -17.69 -11.79 -4.75
C GLY A 39 -18.19 -12.14 -6.15
#